data_AF-A0A8K0RRV0-F1
#
_entry.id   AF-A0A8K0RRV0-F1
#
_cell.length_a   1.000
_cell.length_b   1.000
_cell.length_c   1.000
_cell.angle_alpha   90.00
_cell.angle_beta   90.00
_cell.angle_gamma   90.00
#
_symmetry.space_group_name_H-M   'P 1'
#
loop_
_entity.id
_entity.type
_entity.pdbx_description
1 polymer ?
#
loop_
_entity_poly.entity_id
_entity_poly.type
_entity_poly.pdbx_seq_one_letter_code
_entity_poly.pdbx_strand_id
1 'polypeptide(L)'
;MSVQQVSSSYSSPSGDSLQSNQVSQLERHGYLFGKKLTASLSPFLHNVIYQDLGLKWGQVRLDSADIDGFLKLAQHPDFYGASVTMPNKVAIIPYLDELTEECRDVGACNTLYLRERDGRRIFCGANTDVIGIRDSFYQNISNPDAVFHNKPALVVGGGGAARSAIYALRKKMQARTIYLVNRDDAEVASVIADCAARGYGDGLLHVKTVSEASALEAPGAIVACVPDFEPVTADEVRARAVTEAFLDKAQKGAILEMCYNPTPFTKLGAIAEEKGWKVILGTEALIYQGLEQDKYWTGKGLSELPVEKVHVAIAEKVAQRAESKLYSLLSTTTIMTKPSPPRPLFVYGTLRALPLLAWALTGDATNTTAIAALARPAIVHGYARYAVLYRDYPAAVKKEDPGHEIDGFLLVLETKSQRKKLDDFEGEAYTPTPVLATLEDGSTVDADMYDRLEDWIDLFEGME
;
A
#
# COMPACT_ATOMS: atom_id res chain seq x y z
N MET A 1 -33.50 -48.58 -10.87
CA MET A 1 -32.22 -48.38 -11.55
C MET A 1 -32.02 -46.89 -11.67
N SER A 2 -31.06 -46.35 -10.92
CA SER A 2 -30.64 -44.95 -10.93
C SER A 2 -29.85 -44.64 -12.21
N VAL A 3 -29.95 -43.41 -12.69
CA VAL A 3 -29.00 -42.87 -13.68
C VAL A 3 -28.40 -41.60 -13.07
N GLN A 4 -27.10 -41.66 -12.81
CA GLN A 4 -26.27 -40.63 -12.19
C GLN A 4 -26.05 -39.44 -13.13
N GLN A 5 -26.04 -38.25 -12.53
CA GLN A 5 -25.44 -37.04 -13.06
C GLN A 5 -23.94 -37.24 -13.28
N VAL A 6 -23.42 -36.77 -14.41
CA VAL A 6 -21.98 -36.58 -14.61
C VAL A 6 -21.68 -35.09 -14.41
N SER A 7 -21.10 -34.78 -13.26
CA SER A 7 -20.40 -33.52 -12.99
C SER A 7 -19.04 -33.55 -13.69
N SER A 8 -18.68 -32.52 -14.46
CA SER A 8 -17.30 -32.34 -14.93
C SER A 8 -16.56 -31.43 -13.96
N SER A 9 -15.66 -32.04 -13.21
CA SER A 9 -14.71 -31.38 -12.32
C SER A 9 -13.61 -30.67 -13.12
N TYR A 10 -13.52 -29.35 -13.01
CA TYR A 10 -12.28 -28.61 -13.23
C TYR A 10 -11.84 -28.03 -11.89
N SER A 11 -10.84 -28.66 -11.28
CA SER A 11 -10.18 -28.19 -10.06
C SER A 11 -8.88 -27.48 -10.42
N SER A 12 -8.85 -26.16 -10.23
CA SER A 12 -7.61 -25.37 -10.14
C SER A 12 -7.47 -24.88 -8.70
N PRO A 13 -6.60 -25.47 -7.87
CA PRO A 13 -6.44 -25.04 -6.48
C PRO A 13 -5.25 -24.10 -6.36
N SER A 14 -5.49 -22.82 -6.07
CA SER A 14 -4.58 -21.88 -5.35
C SER A 14 -5.01 -20.41 -5.54
N GLY A 15 -6.04 -19.96 -4.80
CA GLY A 15 -6.43 -18.54 -4.75
C GLY A 15 -7.87 -18.29 -4.30
N ASP A 16 -8.82 -19.06 -4.84
CA ASP A 16 -10.26 -18.83 -4.64
C ASP A 16 -10.75 -19.13 -3.21
N SER A 17 -10.16 -20.11 -2.51
CA SER A 17 -10.68 -20.59 -1.22
C SER A 17 -10.38 -19.68 -0.02
N LEU A 18 -9.38 -18.80 -0.09
CA LEU A 18 -9.03 -17.88 1.00
C LEU A 18 -9.87 -16.61 0.93
N GLN A 19 -10.12 -16.14 -0.29
CA GLN A 19 -10.98 -14.98 -0.55
C GLN A 19 -12.43 -15.32 -0.26
N SER A 20 -12.89 -16.54 -0.61
CA SER A 20 -14.26 -16.97 -0.33
C SER A 20 -14.60 -16.99 1.17
N ASN A 21 -13.64 -17.27 2.06
CA ASN A 21 -13.87 -17.32 3.50
C ASN A 21 -13.83 -15.95 4.20
N GLN A 22 -13.05 -14.99 3.71
CA GLN A 22 -13.16 -13.61 4.19
C GLN A 22 -14.45 -12.95 3.73
N VAL A 23 -14.91 -13.30 2.53
CA VAL A 23 -16.13 -12.77 1.93
C VAL A 23 -17.39 -13.39 2.54
N SER A 24 -17.37 -14.67 2.92
CA SER A 24 -18.56 -15.39 3.42
C SER A 24 -19.16 -14.82 4.71
N GLN A 25 -18.40 -14.05 5.48
CA GLN A 25 -18.89 -13.39 6.69
C GLN A 25 -19.42 -11.98 6.43
N LEU A 26 -19.25 -11.42 5.24
CA LEU A 26 -19.64 -10.05 4.88
C LEU A 26 -20.98 -10.05 4.13
N GLU A 27 -21.80 -9.02 4.34
CA GLU A 27 -23.00 -8.78 3.53
C GLU A 27 -22.64 -8.25 2.14
N ARG A 28 -21.57 -7.43 2.05
CA ARG A 28 -21.01 -6.97 0.79
C ARG A 28 -19.50 -6.83 0.89
N HIS A 29 -18.82 -6.98 -0.24
CA HIS A 29 -17.37 -6.86 -0.29
C HIS A 29 -16.90 -6.14 -1.54
N GLY A 30 -15.72 -5.57 -1.45
CA GLY A 30 -15.00 -5.00 -2.56
C GLY A 30 -13.54 -5.38 -2.50
N TYR A 31 -12.79 -4.99 -3.53
CA TYR A 31 -11.37 -5.32 -3.61
C TYR A 31 -10.49 -4.08 -3.61
N LEU A 32 -9.33 -4.16 -2.98
CA LEU A 32 -8.17 -3.37 -3.37
C LEU A 32 -7.39 -4.19 -4.40
N PHE A 33 -7.45 -3.81 -5.66
CA PHE A 33 -6.92 -4.57 -6.79
C PHE A 33 -5.67 -3.91 -7.38
N GLY A 34 -4.55 -4.62 -7.39
CA GLY A 34 -3.25 -4.11 -7.84
C GLY A 34 -2.10 -4.97 -7.38
N LYS A 35 -0.87 -4.44 -7.40
CA LYS A 35 0.32 -5.14 -6.89
C LYS A 35 0.95 -4.41 -5.70
N LYS A 36 1.63 -5.16 -4.83
CA LYS A 36 2.37 -4.66 -3.65
C LYS A 36 1.44 -3.95 -2.64
N LEU A 37 0.36 -4.63 -2.26
CA LEU A 37 -0.74 -4.02 -1.50
C LEU A 37 -0.59 -4.07 0.03
N THR A 38 0.42 -4.79 0.54
CA THR A 38 0.59 -5.08 1.97
C THR A 38 0.57 -3.82 2.84
N ALA A 39 1.33 -2.80 2.46
CA ALA A 39 1.44 -1.55 3.23
C ALA A 39 0.24 -0.61 3.06
N SER A 40 -0.70 -0.89 2.15
CA SER A 40 -1.84 -0.01 1.87
C SER A 40 -2.75 0.13 3.09
N LEU A 41 -3.13 1.37 3.38
CA LEU A 41 -4.10 1.72 4.42
C LEU A 41 -5.55 1.72 3.92
N SER A 42 -5.81 1.54 2.61
CA SER A 42 -7.16 1.59 2.03
C SER A 42 -8.14 0.63 2.74
N PRO A 43 -7.81 -0.66 2.96
CA PRO A 43 -8.75 -1.58 3.60
C PRO A 43 -9.06 -1.19 5.04
N PHE A 44 -8.08 -0.62 5.76
CA PHE A 44 -8.27 -0.12 7.11
C PHE A 44 -9.18 1.12 7.12
N LEU A 45 -8.95 2.07 6.21
CA LEU A 45 -9.79 3.25 6.04
C LEU A 45 -11.26 2.88 5.80
N HIS A 46 -11.54 2.00 4.83
CA HIS A 46 -12.93 1.63 4.52
C HIS A 46 -13.56 0.84 5.66
N ASN A 47 -12.79 0.01 6.37
CA ASN A 47 -13.31 -0.69 7.54
C ASN A 47 -13.75 0.27 8.66
N VAL A 48 -13.01 1.35 8.91
CA VAL A 48 -13.42 2.40 9.88
C VAL A 48 -14.76 3.01 9.46
N ILE A 49 -14.94 3.28 8.16
CA ILE A 49 -16.19 3.83 7.61
C ILE A 49 -17.34 2.84 7.79
N TYR A 50 -17.15 1.58 7.38
CA TYR A 50 -18.21 0.58 7.44
C TYR A 50 -18.62 0.25 8.89
N GLN A 51 -17.67 0.17 9.82
CA GLN A 51 -17.97 -0.02 11.24
C GLN A 51 -18.78 1.14 11.81
N ASP A 52 -18.44 2.38 11.47
CA ASP A 52 -19.19 3.55 11.93
C ASP A 52 -20.63 3.58 11.39
N LEU A 53 -20.79 3.20 10.12
CA LEU A 53 -22.08 3.12 9.46
C LEU A 53 -22.92 1.89 9.86
N GLY A 54 -22.37 0.99 10.68
CA GLY A 54 -23.01 -0.28 11.04
C GLY A 54 -23.19 -1.25 9.86
N LEU A 55 -22.37 -1.11 8.81
CA LEU A 55 -22.39 -1.94 7.62
C LEU A 55 -21.49 -3.16 7.81
N LYS A 56 -22.02 -4.37 7.55
CA LYS A 56 -21.22 -5.60 7.55
C LYS A 56 -20.46 -5.77 6.23
N TRP A 57 -19.75 -4.72 5.82
CA TRP A 57 -19.02 -4.65 4.55
C TRP A 57 -17.51 -4.75 4.79
N GLY A 58 -16.76 -5.13 3.75
CA GLY A 58 -15.29 -5.18 3.83
C GLY A 58 -14.60 -4.90 2.51
N GLN A 59 -13.32 -4.54 2.57
CA GLN A 59 -12.45 -4.46 1.40
C GLN A 59 -11.31 -5.48 1.53
N VAL A 60 -11.22 -6.38 0.55
CA VAL A 60 -10.24 -7.46 0.51
C VAL A 60 -9.06 -7.09 -0.40
N ARG A 61 -7.83 -7.38 0.01
CA ARG A 61 -6.65 -7.16 -0.85
C ARG A 61 -6.58 -8.25 -1.92
N LEU A 62 -6.47 -7.84 -3.17
CA LEU A 62 -6.24 -8.71 -4.32
C LEU A 62 -4.92 -8.31 -4.99
N ASP A 63 -3.82 -8.92 -4.54
CA ASP A 63 -2.46 -8.66 -5.04
C ASP A 63 -2.22 -9.33 -6.41
N SER A 64 -2.87 -8.81 -7.44
CA SER A 64 -2.87 -9.37 -8.78
C SER A 64 -2.84 -8.28 -9.87
N ALA A 65 -2.32 -8.66 -11.03
CA ALA A 65 -2.43 -7.91 -12.28
C ALA A 65 -3.35 -8.64 -13.28
N ASP A 66 -3.94 -9.76 -12.89
CA ASP A 66 -4.86 -10.54 -13.71
C ASP A 66 -6.25 -9.88 -13.73
N ILE A 67 -6.54 -9.19 -14.84
CA ILE A 67 -7.83 -8.54 -15.05
C ILE A 67 -8.95 -9.57 -15.23
N ASP A 68 -8.71 -10.66 -15.94
CA ASP A 68 -9.74 -11.66 -16.21
C ASP A 68 -10.15 -12.39 -14.93
N GLY A 69 -9.18 -12.75 -14.10
CA GLY A 69 -9.42 -13.29 -12.76
C GLY A 69 -10.23 -12.32 -11.90
N PHE A 70 -9.85 -11.04 -11.88
CA PHE A 70 -10.61 -10.01 -11.17
C PHE A 70 -12.06 -9.88 -11.68
N LEU A 71 -12.28 -9.88 -12.99
CA LEU A 71 -13.62 -9.73 -13.57
C LEU A 71 -14.53 -10.91 -13.25
N LYS A 72 -13.97 -12.13 -13.10
CA LYS A 72 -14.72 -13.30 -12.61
C LYS A 72 -15.17 -13.11 -11.16
N LEU A 73 -14.27 -12.66 -10.28
CA LEU A 73 -14.60 -12.35 -8.89
C LEU A 73 -15.66 -11.24 -8.79
N ALA A 74 -15.56 -10.23 -9.64
CA ALA A 74 -16.51 -9.11 -9.69
C ALA A 74 -17.94 -9.51 -10.14
N GLN A 75 -18.14 -10.75 -10.62
CA GLN A 75 -19.49 -11.29 -10.89
C GLN A 75 -20.22 -11.73 -9.62
N HIS A 76 -19.56 -11.79 -8.46
CA HIS A 76 -20.20 -12.19 -7.21
C HIS A 76 -21.40 -11.27 -6.89
N PRO A 77 -22.56 -11.80 -6.47
CA PRO A 77 -23.75 -10.99 -6.20
C PRO A 77 -23.48 -9.87 -5.19
N ASP A 78 -22.74 -10.17 -4.12
CA ASP A 78 -22.44 -9.23 -3.04
C ASP A 78 -21.25 -8.28 -3.30
N PHE A 79 -20.65 -8.34 -4.49
CA PHE A 79 -19.60 -7.40 -4.89
C PHE A 79 -20.16 -5.97 -4.99
N TYR A 80 -19.51 -4.98 -4.36
CA TYR A 80 -19.91 -3.56 -4.46
C TYR A 80 -19.02 -2.71 -5.37
N GLY A 81 -17.76 -3.12 -5.60
CA GLY A 81 -16.78 -2.29 -6.31
C GLY A 81 -15.34 -2.57 -5.90
N ALA A 82 -14.39 -1.79 -6.43
CA ALA A 82 -12.98 -1.97 -6.12
C ALA A 82 -12.21 -0.65 -6.15
N SER A 83 -11.29 -0.46 -5.20
CA SER A 83 -10.16 0.45 -5.37
C SER A 83 -9.17 -0.22 -6.32
N VAL A 84 -8.84 0.44 -7.43
CA VAL A 84 -7.88 -0.07 -8.42
C VAL A 84 -6.59 0.72 -8.29
N THR A 85 -5.45 0.03 -8.18
CA THR A 85 -4.13 0.66 -8.09
C THR A 85 -3.15 0.07 -9.09
N MET A 86 -1.92 0.57 -9.10
CA MET A 86 -0.87 0.14 -10.01
C MET A 86 -0.71 -1.39 -10.00
N PRO A 87 -0.54 -2.04 -11.17
CA PRO A 87 -0.48 -1.46 -12.52
C PRO A 87 -1.85 -1.35 -13.24
N ASN A 88 -2.95 -1.64 -12.55
CA ASN A 88 -4.23 -1.95 -13.19
C ASN A 88 -5.09 -0.72 -13.54
N LYS A 89 -4.72 0.48 -13.06
CA LYS A 89 -5.54 1.70 -13.24
C LYS A 89 -5.87 2.02 -14.71
N VAL A 90 -4.95 1.77 -15.62
CA VAL A 90 -5.17 1.96 -17.07
C VAL A 90 -5.77 0.69 -17.68
N ALA A 91 -5.26 -0.48 -17.27
CA ALA A 91 -5.64 -1.77 -17.84
C ALA A 91 -7.10 -2.16 -17.61
N ILE A 92 -7.75 -1.66 -16.56
CA ILE A 92 -9.15 -1.96 -16.28
C ILE A 92 -10.14 -1.22 -17.18
N ILE A 93 -9.75 -0.07 -17.74
CA ILE A 93 -10.65 0.84 -18.47
C ILE A 93 -11.41 0.15 -19.62
N PRO A 94 -10.79 -0.69 -20.47
CA PRO A 94 -11.50 -1.36 -21.58
C PRO A 94 -12.63 -2.29 -21.15
N TYR A 95 -12.71 -2.64 -19.86
CA TYR A 95 -13.69 -3.57 -19.30
C TYR A 95 -14.82 -2.85 -18.53
N LEU A 96 -14.86 -1.52 -18.56
CA LEU A 96 -15.87 -0.71 -17.89
C LEU A 96 -16.90 -0.22 -18.92
N ASP A 97 -18.19 -0.29 -18.57
CA ASP A 97 -19.29 0.18 -19.40
C ASP A 97 -19.37 1.72 -19.45
N GLU A 98 -19.11 2.37 -18.31
CA GLU A 98 -19.23 3.83 -18.16
C GLU A 98 -18.04 4.40 -17.38
N LEU A 99 -17.66 5.63 -17.69
CA LEU A 99 -16.59 6.36 -16.99
C LEU A 99 -17.07 7.75 -16.60
N THR A 100 -16.69 8.21 -15.42
CA THR A 100 -16.82 9.63 -15.06
C THR A 100 -15.96 10.50 -15.97
N GLU A 101 -16.26 11.80 -16.03
CA GLU A 101 -15.51 12.76 -16.85
C GLU A 101 -14.02 12.74 -16.51
N GLU A 102 -13.68 12.89 -15.22
CA GLU A 102 -12.29 12.85 -14.79
C GLU A 102 -11.60 11.51 -15.03
N CYS A 103 -12.32 10.38 -14.94
CA CYS A 103 -11.74 9.08 -15.22
C CYS A 103 -11.35 8.92 -16.69
N ARG A 104 -12.25 9.33 -17.58
CA ARG A 104 -12.02 9.31 -19.03
C ARG A 104 -10.92 10.28 -19.42
N ASP A 105 -10.96 11.50 -18.90
CA ASP A 105 -10.05 12.56 -19.31
C ASP A 105 -8.66 12.34 -18.69
N VAL A 106 -8.51 11.86 -17.45
CA VAL A 106 -7.19 11.46 -16.93
C VAL A 106 -6.67 10.20 -17.62
N GLY A 107 -7.57 9.31 -18.08
CA GLY A 107 -7.20 8.05 -18.70
C GLY A 107 -6.72 6.98 -17.71
N ALA A 108 -7.15 7.09 -16.45
CA ALA A 108 -6.85 6.14 -15.38
C ALA A 108 -8.08 5.99 -14.47
N CYS A 109 -8.41 4.76 -14.11
CA CYS A 109 -9.49 4.42 -13.19
C CYS A 109 -8.90 3.91 -11.88
N ASN A 110 -9.15 4.58 -10.76
CA ASN A 110 -8.78 4.10 -9.43
C ASN A 110 -9.97 3.55 -8.64
N THR A 111 -11.18 3.64 -9.18
CA THR A 111 -12.42 3.32 -8.47
C THR A 111 -13.41 2.67 -9.42
N LEU A 112 -13.66 1.38 -9.23
CA LEU A 112 -14.74 0.65 -9.87
C LEU A 112 -15.95 0.65 -8.94
N TYR A 113 -17.11 1.00 -9.47
CA TYR A 113 -18.38 0.91 -8.76
C TYR A 113 -19.46 0.38 -9.69
N LEU A 114 -20.56 -0.07 -9.10
CA LEU A 114 -21.65 -0.67 -9.84
C LEU A 114 -22.83 0.29 -9.96
N ARG A 115 -23.49 0.27 -11.11
CA ARG A 115 -24.85 0.78 -11.29
C ARG A 115 -25.74 -0.35 -11.80
N GLU A 116 -27.04 -0.17 -11.67
CA GLU A 116 -28.03 -1.06 -12.28
C GLU A 116 -28.83 -0.30 -13.33
N ARG A 117 -29.01 -0.92 -14.50
CA ARG A 117 -29.88 -0.41 -15.57
C ARG A 117 -30.57 -1.60 -16.22
N ASP A 118 -31.90 -1.57 -16.24
CA ASP A 118 -32.73 -2.62 -16.86
C ASP A 118 -32.41 -4.05 -16.34
N GLY A 119 -32.13 -4.19 -15.04
CA GLY A 119 -31.75 -5.45 -14.42
C GLY A 119 -30.34 -5.95 -14.76
N ARG A 120 -29.55 -5.16 -15.50
CA ARG A 120 -28.14 -5.44 -15.80
C ARG A 120 -27.22 -4.63 -14.87
N ARG A 121 -26.21 -5.31 -14.33
CA ARG A 121 -25.08 -4.69 -13.63
C ARG A 121 -24.19 -3.95 -14.64
N ILE A 122 -23.95 -2.67 -14.38
CA ILE A 122 -23.13 -1.77 -15.19
C ILE A 122 -21.85 -1.46 -14.41
N PHE A 123 -20.70 -1.77 -15.01
CA PHE A 123 -19.38 -1.55 -14.42
C PHE A 123 -18.93 -0.12 -14.74
N CYS A 124 -18.86 0.72 -13.71
CA CYS A 124 -18.55 2.13 -13.85
C CYS A 124 -17.15 2.43 -13.27
N GLY A 125 -16.41 3.33 -13.92
CA GLY A 125 -15.10 3.79 -13.49
C GLY A 125 -15.07 5.26 -13.07
N ALA A 126 -14.40 5.54 -11.96
CA ALA A 126 -14.08 6.89 -11.50
C ALA A 126 -12.58 7.04 -11.21
N ASN A 127 -12.11 8.29 -11.21
CA ASN A 127 -10.77 8.66 -10.73
C ASN A 127 -10.89 9.60 -9.53
N THR A 128 -10.99 9.01 -8.35
CA THR A 128 -11.13 9.74 -7.09
C THR A 128 -9.82 10.33 -6.59
N ASP A 129 -8.66 9.99 -7.20
CA ASP A 129 -7.39 10.69 -6.88
C ASP A 129 -7.53 12.20 -7.19
N VAL A 130 -8.25 12.55 -8.27
CA VAL A 130 -8.56 13.95 -8.63
C VAL A 130 -9.28 14.67 -7.50
N ILE A 131 -10.26 13.99 -6.90
CA ILE A 131 -11.05 14.54 -5.79
C ILE A 131 -10.22 14.59 -4.52
N GLY A 132 -9.46 13.53 -4.23
CA GLY A 132 -8.55 13.48 -3.10
C GLY A 132 -7.54 14.63 -3.11
N ILE A 133 -6.96 14.94 -4.28
CA ILE A 133 -6.04 16.07 -4.45
C ILE A 133 -6.76 17.40 -4.20
N ARG A 134 -7.92 17.64 -4.84
CA ARG A 134 -8.70 18.87 -4.65
C ARG A 134 -9.06 19.07 -3.17
N ASP A 135 -9.65 18.06 -2.55
CA ASP A 135 -10.17 18.17 -1.18
C ASP A 135 -9.05 18.26 -0.15
N SER A 136 -7.90 17.64 -0.42
CA SER A 136 -6.69 17.88 0.41
C SER A 136 -6.39 19.37 0.54
N PHE A 137 -6.44 20.13 -0.56
CA PHE A 137 -6.26 21.59 -0.50
C PHE A 137 -7.46 22.32 0.12
N TYR A 138 -8.67 22.00 -0.32
CA TYR A 138 -9.88 22.77 0.05
C TYR A 138 -10.26 22.59 1.52
N GLN A 139 -9.90 21.46 2.14
CA GLN A 139 -10.19 21.18 3.54
C GLN A 139 -9.08 21.66 4.48
N ASN A 140 -7.86 21.88 3.98
CA ASN A 140 -6.70 22.28 4.81
C ASN A 140 -6.32 23.77 4.71
N ILE A 141 -7.04 24.55 3.89
CA ILE A 141 -6.68 25.93 3.57
C ILE A 141 -7.89 26.85 3.78
N SER A 142 -7.68 27.90 4.55
CA SER A 142 -8.69 28.95 4.73
C SER A 142 -8.83 29.76 3.44
N ASN A 143 -10.05 29.86 2.92
CA ASN A 143 -10.38 30.55 1.66
C ASN A 143 -9.53 30.05 0.46
N PRO A 144 -9.67 28.77 0.07
CA PRO A 144 -8.83 28.13 -0.94
C PRO A 144 -8.91 28.83 -2.31
N ASP A 145 -10.07 29.36 -2.68
CA ASP A 145 -10.27 30.06 -3.94
C ASP A 145 -9.37 31.30 -4.06
N ALA A 146 -9.16 32.05 -2.97
CA ALA A 146 -8.26 33.21 -2.98
C ALA A 146 -6.78 32.82 -3.18
N VAL A 147 -6.41 31.59 -2.80
CA VAL A 147 -5.04 31.07 -2.89
C VAL A 147 -4.78 30.40 -4.23
N PHE A 148 -5.78 29.72 -4.82
CA PHE A 148 -5.58 28.82 -5.96
C PHE A 148 -6.23 29.28 -7.27
N HIS A 149 -7.41 29.92 -7.23
CA HIS A 149 -8.13 30.27 -8.46
C HIS A 149 -7.36 31.28 -9.29
N ASN A 150 -7.20 30.98 -10.58
CA ASN A 150 -6.47 31.80 -11.55
C ASN A 150 -5.01 32.09 -11.16
N LYS A 151 -4.45 31.32 -10.23
CA LYS A 151 -3.03 31.35 -9.85
C LYS A 151 -2.24 30.25 -10.57
N PRO A 152 -0.91 30.38 -10.70
CA PRO A 152 -0.09 29.26 -11.15
C PRO A 152 -0.13 28.11 -10.15
N ALA A 153 0.15 26.90 -10.62
CA ALA A 153 0.39 25.74 -9.78
C ALA A 153 1.66 25.01 -10.25
N LEU A 154 2.19 24.11 -9.42
CA LEU A 154 3.35 23.29 -9.73
C LEU A 154 3.01 21.81 -9.50
N VAL A 155 3.39 20.95 -10.44
CA VAL A 155 3.39 19.50 -10.28
C VAL A 155 4.82 18.99 -10.40
N VAL A 156 5.26 18.22 -9.40
CA VAL A 156 6.58 17.59 -9.36
C VAL A 156 6.42 16.10 -9.64
N GLY A 157 7.00 15.61 -10.74
CA GLY A 157 6.91 14.22 -11.21
C GLY A 157 6.15 14.05 -12.53
N GLY A 158 6.40 12.94 -13.25
CA GLY A 158 5.81 12.61 -14.56
C GLY A 158 4.88 11.39 -14.61
N GLY A 159 4.54 10.80 -13.45
CA GLY A 159 3.78 9.55 -13.36
C GLY A 159 2.25 9.67 -13.48
N GLY A 160 1.54 8.58 -13.16
CA GLY A 160 0.07 8.55 -13.19
C GLY A 160 -0.59 9.56 -12.23
N ALA A 161 -0.02 9.73 -11.03
CA ALA A 161 -0.49 10.72 -10.06
C ALA A 161 -0.37 12.17 -10.58
N ALA A 162 0.66 12.46 -11.39
CA ALA A 162 0.85 13.78 -11.98
C ALA A 162 -0.29 14.16 -12.94
N ARG A 163 -0.80 13.19 -13.73
CA ARG A 163 -1.96 13.43 -14.62
C ARG A 163 -3.23 13.74 -13.82
N SER A 164 -3.49 13.02 -12.73
CA SER A 164 -4.60 13.33 -11.82
C SER A 164 -4.42 14.70 -11.15
N ALA A 165 -3.19 15.05 -10.74
CA ALA A 165 -2.87 16.35 -10.16
C ALA A 165 -3.12 17.51 -11.15
N ILE A 166 -2.64 17.38 -12.38
CA ILE A 166 -2.88 18.37 -13.44
C ILE A 166 -4.38 18.56 -13.67
N TYR A 167 -5.14 17.47 -13.77
CA TYR A 167 -6.59 17.55 -13.97
C TYR A 167 -7.29 18.21 -12.78
N ALA A 168 -6.94 17.85 -11.54
CA ALA A 168 -7.48 18.47 -10.33
C ALA A 168 -7.19 19.98 -10.30
N LEU A 169 -5.92 20.36 -10.49
CA LEU A 169 -5.48 21.76 -10.49
C LEU A 169 -6.19 22.57 -11.59
N ARG A 170 -6.29 22.03 -12.81
CA ARG A 170 -6.90 22.73 -13.95
C ARG A 170 -8.42 22.80 -13.86
N LYS A 171 -9.08 21.65 -13.72
CA LYS A 171 -10.54 21.52 -13.89
C LYS A 171 -11.32 21.67 -12.59
N LYS A 172 -10.70 21.41 -11.43
CA LYS A 172 -11.37 21.48 -10.13
C LYS A 172 -10.91 22.65 -9.27
N MET A 173 -9.70 23.16 -9.48
CA MET A 173 -9.11 24.28 -8.70
C MET A 173 -8.80 25.52 -9.56
N GLN A 174 -9.17 25.52 -10.85
CA GLN A 174 -9.07 26.66 -11.76
C GLN A 174 -7.67 27.31 -11.82
N ALA A 175 -6.60 26.52 -11.67
CA ALA A 175 -5.24 27.02 -11.84
C ALA A 175 -5.05 27.57 -13.26
N ARG A 176 -4.39 28.73 -13.40
CA ARG A 176 -4.21 29.42 -14.69
C ARG A 176 -3.14 28.76 -15.55
N THR A 177 -2.00 28.44 -14.94
CA THR A 177 -0.81 27.86 -15.57
C THR A 177 -0.29 26.79 -14.64
N ILE A 178 0.16 25.65 -15.17
CA ILE A 178 0.71 24.57 -14.35
C ILE A 178 2.14 24.32 -14.81
N TYR A 179 3.07 24.59 -13.91
CA TYR A 179 4.48 24.27 -14.09
C TYR A 179 4.69 22.78 -13.83
N LEU A 180 5.48 22.13 -14.67
CA LEU A 180 5.86 20.74 -14.54
C LEU A 180 7.36 20.66 -14.31
N VAL A 181 7.76 19.92 -13.29
CA VAL A 181 9.16 19.64 -12.96
C VAL A 181 9.32 18.14 -12.83
N ASN A 182 10.24 17.56 -13.60
CA ASN A 182 10.57 16.15 -13.49
C ASN A 182 12.04 15.94 -13.84
N ARG A 183 12.60 14.81 -13.41
CA ARG A 183 13.95 14.40 -13.83
C ARG A 183 13.99 14.01 -15.31
N ASP A 184 12.90 13.42 -15.82
CA ASP A 184 12.82 12.90 -17.18
C ASP A 184 12.00 13.84 -18.07
N ASP A 185 12.69 14.42 -19.06
CA ASP A 185 12.12 15.35 -20.03
C ASP A 185 11.08 14.69 -20.96
N ALA A 186 11.28 13.42 -21.32
CA ALA A 186 10.40 12.68 -22.20
C ALA A 186 9.09 12.33 -21.49
N GLU A 187 9.14 12.00 -20.19
CA GLU A 187 7.92 11.83 -19.38
C GLU A 187 7.09 13.12 -19.33
N VAL A 188 7.71 14.29 -19.15
CA VAL A 188 6.98 15.57 -19.14
C VAL A 188 6.36 15.86 -20.51
N ALA A 189 7.10 15.64 -21.59
CA ALA A 189 6.57 15.79 -22.93
C ALA A 189 5.36 14.87 -23.20
N SER A 190 5.43 13.61 -22.74
CA SER A 190 4.31 12.66 -22.82
C SER A 190 3.11 13.13 -22.00
N VAL A 191 3.31 13.60 -20.76
CA VAL A 191 2.22 14.13 -19.93
C VAL A 191 1.56 15.33 -20.61
N ILE A 192 2.34 16.29 -21.13
CA ILE A 192 1.80 17.46 -21.83
C ILE A 192 0.99 17.04 -23.06
N ALA A 193 1.53 16.15 -23.89
CA ALA A 193 0.86 15.67 -25.08
C ALA A 193 -0.46 14.94 -24.75
N ASP A 194 -0.45 14.07 -23.73
CA ASP A 194 -1.64 13.35 -23.28
C ASP A 194 -2.72 14.31 -22.76
N CYS A 195 -2.35 15.27 -21.91
CA CYS A 195 -3.29 16.24 -21.35
C CYS A 195 -3.86 17.15 -22.46
N ALA A 196 -3.04 17.56 -23.43
CA ALA A 196 -3.46 18.36 -24.56
C ALA A 196 -4.46 17.60 -25.45
N ALA A 197 -4.14 16.35 -25.80
CA ALA A 197 -5.02 15.48 -26.59
C ALA A 197 -6.39 15.24 -25.91
N ARG A 198 -6.45 15.36 -24.58
CA ARG A 198 -7.66 15.16 -23.77
C ARG A 198 -8.33 16.47 -23.32
N GLY A 199 -7.89 17.62 -23.82
CA GLY A 199 -8.60 18.90 -23.63
C GLY A 199 -8.38 19.58 -22.28
N TYR A 200 -7.26 19.31 -21.60
CA TYR A 200 -6.88 20.00 -20.36
C TYR A 200 -5.37 20.33 -20.25
N GLY A 201 -4.62 20.22 -21.35
CA GLY A 201 -3.19 20.53 -21.44
C GLY A 201 -2.82 21.99 -21.72
N ASP A 202 -3.81 22.88 -21.85
CA ASP A 202 -3.53 24.30 -22.05
C ASP A 202 -2.77 24.88 -20.86
N GLY A 203 -1.74 25.70 -21.14
CA GLY A 203 -0.94 26.36 -20.11
C GLY A 203 -0.08 25.43 -19.24
N LEU A 204 0.22 24.22 -19.72
CA LEU A 204 1.27 23.38 -19.13
C LEU A 204 2.65 23.86 -19.58
N LEU A 205 3.56 24.09 -18.64
CA LEU A 205 4.90 24.59 -18.90
C LEU A 205 5.95 23.70 -18.23
N HIS A 206 6.84 23.10 -19.00
CA HIS A 206 7.98 22.37 -18.46
C HIS A 206 9.06 23.37 -18.00
N VAL A 207 9.43 23.29 -16.72
CA VAL A 207 10.48 24.12 -16.11
C VAL A 207 11.69 23.24 -15.83
N LYS A 208 12.82 23.54 -16.50
CA LYS A 208 14.01 22.68 -16.49
C LYS A 208 15.14 23.22 -15.64
N THR A 209 15.16 24.53 -15.41
CA THR A 209 16.27 25.22 -14.77
C THR A 209 15.82 26.12 -13.62
N VAL A 210 16.73 26.34 -12.67
CA VAL A 210 16.51 27.26 -11.55
C VAL A 210 16.23 28.67 -12.06
N SER A 211 16.93 29.12 -13.11
CA SER A 211 16.72 30.44 -13.71
C SER A 211 15.28 30.62 -14.24
N GLU A 212 14.75 29.62 -14.95
CA GLU A 212 13.35 29.63 -15.39
C GLU A 212 12.39 29.69 -14.19
N ALA A 213 12.59 28.82 -13.18
CA ALA A 213 11.76 28.84 -11.98
C ALA A 213 11.80 30.19 -11.26
N SER A 214 12.99 30.81 -11.14
CA SER A 214 13.18 32.12 -10.52
C SER A 214 12.48 33.25 -11.28
N ALA A 215 12.36 33.17 -12.61
CA ALA A 215 11.66 34.16 -13.43
C ALA A 215 10.13 34.03 -13.41
N LEU A 216 9.59 32.86 -13.07
CA LEU A 216 8.15 32.59 -13.09
C LEU A 216 7.41 33.11 -11.84
N GLU A 217 6.10 33.36 -11.97
CA GLU A 217 5.24 33.70 -10.83
C GLU A 217 5.17 32.54 -9.83
N ALA A 218 5.07 32.84 -8.53
CA ALA A 218 4.94 31.84 -7.48
C ALA A 218 3.65 31.01 -7.64
N PRO A 219 3.69 29.68 -7.50
CA PRO A 219 2.48 28.86 -7.52
C PRO A 219 1.67 29.05 -6.23
N GLY A 220 0.34 28.99 -6.34
CA GLY A 220 -0.55 28.90 -5.17
C GLY A 220 -0.60 27.48 -4.61
N ALA A 221 -0.58 26.47 -5.48
CA ALA A 221 -0.62 25.06 -5.11
C ALA A 221 0.56 24.30 -5.71
N ILE A 222 1.20 23.44 -4.91
CA ILE A 222 2.24 22.51 -5.34
C ILE A 222 1.75 21.08 -5.06
N VAL A 223 1.80 20.19 -6.04
CA VAL A 223 1.54 18.75 -5.83
C VAL A 223 2.80 17.96 -6.12
N ALA A 224 3.39 17.36 -5.08
CA ALA A 224 4.54 16.50 -5.20
C ALA A 224 4.09 15.05 -5.42
N CYS A 225 4.32 14.54 -6.63
CA CYS A 225 3.96 13.19 -7.08
C CYS A 225 5.17 12.25 -7.15
N VAL A 226 6.25 12.56 -6.42
CA VAL A 226 7.48 11.78 -6.41
C VAL A 226 7.61 10.98 -5.10
N PRO A 227 8.26 9.81 -5.12
CA PRO A 227 8.65 9.13 -3.90
C PRO A 227 9.62 9.96 -3.06
N ASP A 228 9.62 9.77 -1.73
CA ASP A 228 10.56 10.43 -0.82
C ASP A 228 11.92 9.72 -0.81
N PHE A 229 12.65 9.84 -1.93
CA PHE A 229 14.02 9.38 -2.05
C PHE A 229 14.98 10.55 -2.20
N GLU A 230 16.21 10.37 -1.72
CA GLU A 230 17.28 11.33 -1.93
C GLU A 230 17.61 11.40 -3.44
N PRO A 231 17.70 12.59 -4.04
CA PRO A 231 18.16 12.71 -5.42
C PRO A 231 19.60 12.20 -5.55
N VAL A 232 19.85 11.27 -6.48
CA VAL A 232 21.17 10.67 -6.68
C VAL A 232 21.75 11.06 -8.04
N THR A 233 20.92 11.02 -9.07
CA THR A 233 21.31 11.36 -10.44
C THR A 233 21.36 12.87 -10.66
N ALA A 234 22.14 13.33 -11.64
CA ALA A 234 22.22 14.75 -11.99
C ALA A 234 20.84 15.34 -12.37
N ASP A 235 19.99 14.55 -13.02
CA ASP A 235 18.64 14.95 -13.39
C ASP A 235 17.71 15.07 -12.18
N GLU A 236 17.82 14.18 -11.19
CA GLU A 236 17.08 14.28 -9.93
C GLU A 236 17.53 15.47 -9.09
N VAL A 237 18.84 15.70 -9.00
CA VAL A 237 19.41 16.86 -8.30
C VAL A 237 18.95 18.16 -8.96
N ARG A 238 18.94 18.21 -10.31
CA ARG A 238 18.39 19.35 -11.05
C ARG A 238 16.91 19.56 -10.73
N ALA A 239 16.08 18.52 -10.85
CA ALA A 239 14.65 18.62 -10.59
C ALA A 239 14.35 19.08 -9.14
N ARG A 240 15.13 18.59 -8.16
CA ARG A 240 15.07 19.04 -6.78
C ARG A 240 15.40 20.53 -6.65
N ALA A 241 16.52 20.99 -7.24
CA ALA A 241 16.92 22.38 -7.20
C ALA A 241 15.89 23.32 -7.86
N VAL A 242 15.28 22.91 -8.97
CA VAL A 242 14.19 23.67 -9.62
C VAL A 242 12.96 23.76 -8.70
N THR A 243 12.62 22.67 -8.02
CA THR A 243 11.50 22.64 -7.06
C THR A 243 11.78 23.57 -5.88
N GLU A 244 12.98 23.53 -5.30
CA GLU A 244 13.39 24.41 -4.20
C GLU A 244 13.40 25.89 -4.60
N ALA A 245 13.74 26.22 -5.84
CA ALA A 245 13.64 27.58 -6.36
C ALA A 245 12.20 28.13 -6.39
N PHE A 246 11.19 27.26 -6.54
CA PHE A 246 9.79 27.64 -6.32
C PHE A 246 9.47 27.77 -4.83
N LEU A 247 10.02 26.90 -3.99
CA LEU A 247 9.82 26.99 -2.54
C LEU A 247 10.40 28.28 -1.94
N ASP A 248 11.46 28.84 -2.54
CA ASP A 248 12.09 30.10 -2.15
C ASP A 248 11.28 31.36 -2.48
N LYS A 249 10.21 31.26 -3.26
CA LYS A 249 9.38 32.42 -3.64
C LYS A 249 8.79 33.11 -2.43
N ALA A 250 8.76 34.45 -2.43
CA ALA A 250 8.25 35.22 -1.30
C ALA A 250 6.77 34.96 -1.02
N GLN A 251 5.95 34.83 -2.07
CA GLN A 251 4.55 34.41 -1.93
C GLN A 251 4.48 32.91 -1.68
N LYS A 252 3.74 32.52 -0.65
CA LYS A 252 3.54 31.13 -0.23
C LYS A 252 2.10 30.71 -0.48
N GLY A 253 1.94 29.42 -0.71
CA GLY A 253 0.64 28.76 -0.73
C GLY A 253 0.73 27.44 0.00
N ALA A 254 0.24 26.38 -0.63
CA ALA A 254 0.23 25.05 -0.05
C ALA A 254 0.96 24.02 -0.92
N ILE A 255 1.60 23.05 -0.27
CA ILE A 255 2.18 21.87 -0.91
C ILE A 255 1.47 20.61 -0.42
N LEU A 256 0.97 19.80 -1.36
CA LEU A 256 0.47 18.46 -1.11
C LEU A 256 1.56 17.46 -1.47
N GLU A 257 1.99 16.69 -0.49
CA GLU A 257 2.83 15.51 -0.70
C GLU A 257 1.96 14.31 -1.00
N MET A 258 2.02 13.71 -2.19
CA MET A 258 1.26 12.49 -2.46
C MET A 258 1.87 11.26 -1.77
N CYS A 259 3.13 11.35 -1.35
CA CYS A 259 3.83 10.30 -0.62
C CYS A 259 3.34 10.25 0.84
N TYR A 260 2.90 9.09 1.30
CA TYR A 260 2.60 8.84 2.72
C TYR A 260 3.32 7.61 3.30
N ASN A 261 4.08 6.89 2.46
CA ASN A 261 4.76 5.65 2.80
C ASN A 261 6.23 5.71 2.35
N PRO A 262 7.21 5.38 3.22
CA PRO A 262 7.05 4.75 4.54
C PRO A 262 6.60 5.69 5.66
N THR A 263 6.62 7.00 5.42
CA THR A 263 6.17 8.04 6.36
C THR A 263 5.52 9.18 5.57
N PRO A 264 4.51 9.87 6.11
CA PRO A 264 4.00 11.10 5.51
C PRO A 264 4.89 12.32 5.76
N PHE A 265 5.86 12.22 6.68
CA PHE A 265 6.84 13.29 6.92
C PHE A 265 8.01 13.16 5.96
N THR A 266 7.86 13.74 4.76
CA THR A 266 8.85 13.67 3.68
C THR A 266 9.92 14.76 3.82
N LYS A 267 11.08 14.56 3.17
CA LYS A 267 12.14 15.58 3.15
C LYS A 267 11.73 16.84 2.40
N LEU A 268 11.03 16.69 1.28
CA LEU A 268 10.54 17.84 0.51
C LEU A 268 9.47 18.62 1.28
N GLY A 269 8.59 17.92 2.02
CA GLY A 269 7.66 18.52 2.97
C GLY A 269 8.38 19.33 4.04
N ALA A 270 9.41 18.78 4.68
CA ALA A 270 10.20 19.49 5.69
C ALA A 270 10.85 20.77 5.13
N ILE A 271 11.47 20.69 3.95
CA ILE A 271 12.05 21.88 3.28
C ILE A 271 10.95 22.92 2.99
N ALA A 272 9.78 22.50 2.51
CA ALA A 272 8.70 23.42 2.23
C ALA A 272 8.17 24.12 3.50
N GLU A 273 8.03 23.38 4.61
CA GLU A 273 7.66 23.92 5.92
C GLU A 273 8.67 24.94 6.42
N GLU A 274 9.98 24.63 6.37
CA GLU A 274 11.06 25.57 6.73
C GLU A 274 11.01 26.86 5.89
N LYS A 275 10.58 26.76 4.64
CA LYS A 275 10.40 27.89 3.72
C LYS A 275 9.05 28.59 3.89
N GLY A 276 8.21 28.19 4.85
CA GLY A 276 6.95 28.84 5.20
C GLY A 276 5.76 28.43 4.33
N TRP A 277 5.83 27.32 3.61
CA TRP A 277 4.67 26.76 2.91
C TRP A 277 3.76 26.00 3.86
N LYS A 278 2.45 26.03 3.61
CA LYS A 278 1.52 25.12 4.29
C LYS A 278 1.67 23.72 3.71
N VAL A 279 2.24 22.81 4.50
CA VAL A 279 2.37 21.40 4.12
C VAL A 279 1.08 20.64 4.40
N ILE A 280 0.63 19.88 3.40
CA ILE A 280 -0.50 18.97 3.44
C ILE A 280 0.06 17.57 3.21
N LEU A 281 -0.16 16.67 4.18
CA LEU A 281 0.39 15.32 4.18
C LEU A 281 -0.34 14.41 3.19
N GLY A 282 0.36 13.39 2.66
CA GLY A 282 -0.24 12.44 1.72
C GLY A 282 -1.34 11.56 2.28
N THR A 283 -1.46 11.50 3.61
CA THR A 283 -2.62 10.90 4.28
C THR A 283 -3.91 11.62 3.92
N GLU A 284 -3.89 12.94 3.69
CA GLU A 284 -5.08 13.70 3.29
C GLU A 284 -5.58 13.24 1.93
N ALA A 285 -4.68 13.07 0.95
CA ALA A 285 -5.04 12.58 -0.38
C ALA A 285 -5.62 11.16 -0.32
N LEU A 286 -5.01 10.28 0.49
CA LEU A 286 -5.53 8.94 0.77
C LEU A 286 -6.94 8.98 1.39
N ILE A 287 -7.14 9.85 2.38
CA ILE A 287 -8.41 9.97 3.10
C ILE A 287 -9.51 10.44 2.16
N TYR A 288 -9.31 11.57 1.49
CA TYR A 288 -10.35 12.16 0.64
C TYR A 288 -10.61 11.35 -0.63
N GLN A 289 -9.60 10.70 -1.22
CA GLN A 289 -9.87 9.78 -2.35
C GLN A 289 -10.66 8.54 -1.90
N GLY A 290 -10.48 8.09 -0.65
CA GLY A 290 -11.18 6.95 -0.06
C GLY A 290 -12.62 7.31 0.32
N LEU A 291 -12.82 8.47 0.95
CA LEU A 291 -14.16 8.98 1.24
C LEU A 291 -14.98 9.18 -0.05
N GLU A 292 -14.34 9.67 -1.13
CA GLU A 292 -15.01 9.79 -2.42
C GLU A 292 -15.37 8.42 -3.02
N GLN A 293 -14.52 7.39 -2.86
CA GLN A 293 -14.85 6.01 -3.23
C GLN A 293 -16.12 5.53 -2.52
N ASP A 294 -16.22 5.77 -1.21
CA ASP A 294 -17.36 5.36 -0.42
C ASP A 294 -18.67 6.06 -0.80
N LYS A 295 -18.62 7.27 -1.38
CA LYS A 295 -19.83 7.90 -1.95
C LYS A 295 -20.42 7.05 -3.07
N TYR A 296 -19.58 6.47 -3.93
CA TYR A 296 -20.03 5.60 -5.02
C TYR A 296 -20.57 4.27 -4.52
N TRP A 297 -19.98 3.71 -3.45
CA TRP A 297 -20.36 2.38 -2.97
C TRP A 297 -21.54 2.39 -1.99
N THR A 298 -21.58 3.37 -1.08
CA THR A 298 -22.59 3.48 -0.03
C THR A 298 -23.76 4.39 -0.42
N GLY A 299 -23.57 5.26 -1.42
CA GLY A 299 -24.54 6.29 -1.81
C GLY A 299 -24.62 7.48 -0.84
N LYS A 300 -23.77 7.53 0.19
CA LYS A 300 -23.76 8.58 1.22
C LYS A 300 -22.93 9.78 0.80
N GLY A 301 -23.40 10.98 1.11
CA GLY A 301 -22.64 12.22 0.92
C GLY A 301 -21.51 12.36 1.94
N LEU A 302 -20.57 13.29 1.70
CA LEU A 302 -19.43 13.52 2.61
C LEU A 302 -19.88 13.87 4.03
N SER A 303 -20.98 14.61 4.18
CA SER A 303 -21.58 14.99 5.47
C SER A 303 -22.16 13.81 6.26
N GLU A 304 -22.38 12.67 5.60
CA GLU A 304 -22.89 11.45 6.23
C GLU A 304 -21.79 10.42 6.49
N LEU A 305 -20.56 10.69 6.02
CA LEU A 305 -19.41 9.82 6.24
C LEU A 305 -18.63 10.27 7.49
N PRO A 306 -17.95 9.35 8.19
CA PRO A 306 -17.25 9.65 9.43
C PRO A 306 -15.87 10.27 9.21
N VAL A 307 -15.82 11.42 8.53
CA VAL A 307 -14.58 12.09 8.10
C VAL A 307 -13.59 12.24 9.26
N GLU A 308 -14.03 12.81 10.38
CA GLU A 308 -13.16 13.04 11.55
C GLU A 308 -12.63 11.73 12.17
N LYS A 309 -13.47 10.69 12.25
CA LYS A 309 -13.02 9.39 12.79
C LYS A 309 -12.00 8.73 11.88
N VAL A 310 -12.15 8.89 10.56
CA VAL A 310 -11.17 8.42 9.58
C VAL A 310 -9.84 9.16 9.74
N HIS A 311 -9.85 10.49 9.90
CA HIS A 311 -8.62 11.26 10.15
C HIS A 311 -7.90 10.77 11.42
N VAL A 312 -8.63 10.65 12.53
CA VAL A 312 -8.06 10.17 13.80
C VAL A 312 -7.49 8.76 13.65
N ALA A 313 -8.25 7.82 13.10
CA ALA A 313 -7.82 6.44 12.95
C ALA A 313 -6.58 6.30 12.04
N ILE A 314 -6.52 7.07 10.94
CA ILE A 314 -5.36 7.06 10.04
C ILE A 314 -4.14 7.68 10.73
N ALA A 315 -4.30 8.79 11.45
CA ALA A 315 -3.22 9.41 12.20
C ALA A 315 -2.63 8.46 13.25
N GLU A 316 -3.49 7.80 14.04
CA GLU A 316 -3.08 6.79 15.01
C GLU A 316 -2.34 5.62 14.33
N LYS A 317 -2.86 5.12 13.20
CA LYS A 317 -2.22 4.01 12.49
C LYS A 317 -0.85 4.37 11.93
N VAL A 318 -0.69 5.61 11.44
CA VAL A 318 0.59 6.14 10.97
C VAL A 318 1.56 6.29 12.14
N ALA A 319 1.12 6.83 13.27
CA ALA A 319 1.94 6.97 14.48
C ALA A 319 2.45 5.60 14.96
N GLN A 320 1.58 4.59 15.03
CA GLN A 320 1.96 3.21 15.40
C GLN A 320 3.03 2.62 14.47
N ARG A 321 2.91 2.84 13.15
CA ARG A 321 3.93 2.41 12.17
C ARG A 321 5.27 3.10 12.41
N ALA A 322 5.24 4.40 12.71
CA ALA A 322 6.44 5.17 13.02
C ALA A 322 7.10 4.69 14.32
N GLU A 323 6.32 4.42 15.36
CA GLU A 323 6.81 3.89 16.64
C GLU A 323 7.40 2.49 16.51
N SER A 324 6.72 1.58 15.78
CA SER A 324 7.23 0.23 15.52
C SER A 324 8.55 0.30 14.74
N LYS A 325 8.66 1.21 13.78
CA LYS A 325 9.88 1.46 13.04
C LYS A 325 10.97 2.08 13.93
N LEU A 326 10.64 3.04 14.78
CA LEU A 326 11.58 3.65 15.72
C LEU A 326 12.07 2.63 16.76
N TYR A 327 11.19 1.78 17.28
CA TYR A 327 11.56 0.67 18.16
C TYR A 327 12.49 -0.31 17.45
N SER A 328 12.25 -0.64 16.18
CA SER A 328 13.16 -1.45 15.36
C SER A 328 14.53 -0.78 15.12
N LEU A 329 14.56 0.56 15.01
CA LEU A 329 15.78 1.36 14.79
C LEU A 329 16.57 1.60 16.10
N LEU A 330 15.90 1.83 17.21
CA LEU A 330 16.51 2.03 18.52
C LEU A 330 17.04 0.72 19.09
N SER A 331 16.35 -0.41 18.87
CA SER A 331 16.89 -1.75 19.16
C SER A 331 18.11 -2.11 18.29
N THR A 332 18.36 -1.36 17.20
CA THR A 332 19.58 -1.49 16.38
C THR A 332 20.68 -0.47 16.72
N THR A 333 20.42 0.57 17.53
CA THR A 333 21.38 1.66 17.83
C THR A 333 21.97 1.59 19.24
N THR A 334 22.46 0.41 19.64
CA THR A 334 23.33 0.25 20.82
C THR A 334 24.75 -0.09 20.37
N ILE A 335 25.64 0.90 20.53
CA ILE A 335 27.11 0.87 20.70
C ILE A 335 27.91 -0.08 19.79
N MET A 336 28.81 0.52 19.01
CA MET A 336 29.90 -0.14 18.28
C MET A 336 30.78 -0.99 19.20
N THR A 337 30.38 -2.23 19.38
CA THR A 337 31.25 -3.37 19.65
C THR A 337 30.98 -4.38 18.53
N LYS A 338 32.00 -5.15 18.15
CA LYS A 338 31.97 -6.16 17.06
C LYS A 338 30.58 -6.82 16.98
N PRO A 339 29.88 -6.83 15.82
CA PRO A 339 28.47 -7.22 15.78
C PRO A 339 28.34 -8.61 16.40
N SER A 340 27.64 -8.69 17.54
CA SER A 340 27.20 -9.97 18.02
C SER A 340 26.27 -10.55 16.95
N PRO A 341 26.43 -11.83 16.61
CA PRO A 341 25.48 -12.48 15.71
C PRO A 341 24.07 -12.28 16.27
N PRO A 342 23.05 -12.10 15.42
CA PRO A 342 21.66 -12.10 15.88
C PRO A 342 21.38 -13.36 16.70
N ARG A 343 20.39 -13.28 17.61
CA ARG A 343 19.92 -14.46 18.33
C ARG A 343 19.60 -15.57 17.31
N PRO A 344 20.02 -16.82 17.57
CA PRO A 344 19.65 -17.96 16.75
C PRO A 344 18.14 -18.00 16.53
N LEU A 345 17.72 -18.43 15.35
CA LEU A 345 16.32 -18.47 14.96
C LEU A 345 15.92 -19.92 14.71
N PHE A 346 14.96 -20.41 15.48
CA PHE A 346 14.33 -21.70 15.25
C PHE A 346 13.26 -21.55 14.17
N VAL A 347 13.47 -22.22 13.04
CA VAL A 347 12.52 -22.28 11.93
C VAL A 347 11.89 -23.67 11.84
N TYR A 348 10.60 -23.71 11.55
CA TYR A 348 9.81 -24.94 11.44
C TYR A 348 8.91 -24.87 10.20
N GLY A 349 8.22 -25.98 9.89
CA GLY A 349 7.29 -26.02 8.77
C GLY A 349 7.96 -25.77 7.42
N THR A 350 7.38 -24.88 6.61
CA THR A 350 7.77 -24.63 5.22
C THR A 350 9.18 -24.06 5.10
N LEU A 351 9.64 -23.27 6.08
CA LEU A 351 11.02 -22.76 6.12
C LEU A 351 12.08 -23.86 6.33
N ARG A 352 11.68 -25.10 6.62
CA ARG A 352 12.61 -26.25 6.61
C ARG A 352 12.99 -26.70 5.21
N ALA A 353 12.25 -26.28 4.18
CA ALA A 353 12.63 -26.55 2.81
C ALA A 353 13.88 -25.72 2.46
N LEU A 354 15.05 -26.36 2.40
CA LEU A 354 16.33 -25.69 2.12
C LEU A 354 16.29 -24.78 0.87
N PRO A 355 15.63 -25.13 -0.25
CA PRO A 355 15.51 -24.22 -1.39
C PRO A 355 14.74 -22.93 -1.07
N LEU A 356 13.66 -23.02 -0.29
CA LEU A 356 12.89 -21.84 0.12
C LEU A 356 13.70 -20.98 1.10
N LEU A 357 14.37 -21.63 2.05
CA LEU A 357 15.23 -20.93 3.01
C LEU A 357 16.41 -20.25 2.31
N ALA A 358 17.00 -20.89 1.29
CA ALA A 358 18.04 -20.32 0.44
C ALA A 358 17.55 -19.13 -0.38
N TRP A 359 16.36 -19.24 -0.96
CA TRP A 359 15.74 -18.12 -1.65
C TRP A 359 15.46 -16.96 -0.70
N ALA A 360 14.90 -17.21 0.49
CA ALA A 360 14.59 -16.17 1.47
C ALA A 360 15.86 -15.43 1.96
N LEU A 361 16.96 -16.17 2.21
CA LEU A 361 18.20 -15.59 2.72
C LEU A 361 19.08 -14.95 1.65
N THR A 362 19.07 -15.48 0.42
CA THR A 362 20.06 -15.12 -0.61
C THR A 362 19.46 -14.58 -1.90
N GLY A 363 18.16 -14.81 -2.14
CA GLY A 363 17.49 -14.54 -3.41
C GLY A 363 17.68 -15.66 -4.45
N ASP A 364 18.47 -16.69 -4.15
CA ASP A 364 18.77 -17.81 -5.04
C ASP A 364 18.42 -19.15 -4.35
N ALA A 365 17.40 -19.84 -4.88
CA ALA A 365 16.92 -21.12 -4.34
C ALA A 365 17.92 -22.27 -4.52
N THR A 366 18.94 -22.12 -5.37
CA THR A 366 19.94 -23.15 -5.65
C THR A 366 21.07 -23.17 -4.62
N ASN A 367 21.22 -22.12 -3.81
CA ASN A 367 22.29 -21.97 -2.82
C ASN A 367 22.04 -22.77 -1.52
N THR A 368 21.57 -24.01 -1.64
CA THR A 368 21.16 -24.84 -0.51
C THR A 368 22.34 -25.31 0.33
N THR A 369 23.53 -25.52 -0.28
CA THR A 369 24.73 -25.99 0.43
C THR A 369 25.22 -24.97 1.45
N ALA A 370 25.27 -23.68 1.10
CA ALA A 370 25.71 -22.63 2.03
C ALA A 370 24.71 -22.45 3.18
N ILE A 371 23.41 -22.60 2.92
CA ILE A 371 22.36 -22.46 3.94
C ILE A 371 22.27 -23.69 4.83
N ALA A 372 22.50 -24.89 4.31
CA ALA A 372 22.57 -26.11 5.12
C ALA A 372 23.67 -26.02 6.19
N ALA A 373 24.77 -25.31 5.93
CA ALA A 373 25.83 -25.09 6.91
C ALA A 373 25.41 -24.19 8.09
N LEU A 374 24.35 -23.38 7.91
CA LEU A 374 23.81 -22.48 8.94
C LEU A 374 22.70 -23.11 9.77
N ALA A 375 22.18 -24.27 9.33
CA ALA A 375 21.01 -24.94 9.89
C ALA A 375 21.41 -26.19 10.68
N ARG A 376 21.03 -26.25 11.95
CA ARG A 376 21.22 -27.45 12.80
C ARG A 376 19.85 -28.01 13.18
N PRO A 377 19.59 -29.32 13.04
CA PRO A 377 18.36 -29.92 13.56
C PRO A 377 18.17 -29.60 15.04
N ALA A 378 16.96 -29.20 15.41
CA ALA A 378 16.60 -28.88 16.77
C ALA A 378 15.12 -29.17 17.05
N ILE A 379 14.77 -29.23 18.33
CA ILE A 379 13.42 -29.44 18.82
C ILE A 379 13.07 -28.31 19.79
N VAL A 380 11.85 -27.78 19.73
CA VAL A 380 11.31 -26.86 20.73
C VAL A 380 10.14 -27.56 21.45
N HIS A 381 10.16 -27.54 22.77
CA HIS A 381 9.14 -28.17 23.63
C HIS A 381 8.08 -27.16 24.09
N GLY A 382 6.88 -27.64 24.45
CA GLY A 382 5.75 -26.83 24.88
C GLY A 382 5.01 -26.12 23.75
N TYR A 383 5.21 -26.55 22.50
CA TYR A 383 4.51 -26.04 21.33
C TYR A 383 3.98 -27.19 20.49
N ALA A 384 2.83 -26.98 19.84
CA ALA A 384 2.29 -27.88 18.84
C ALA A 384 2.14 -27.14 17.52
N ARG A 385 2.38 -27.83 16.40
CA ARG A 385 2.14 -27.28 15.06
C ARG A 385 0.69 -27.50 14.67
N TYR A 386 0.06 -26.43 14.22
CA TYR A 386 -1.26 -26.48 13.61
C TYR A 386 -1.16 -26.05 12.16
N ALA A 387 -1.90 -26.74 11.30
CA ALA A 387 -2.19 -26.20 9.99
C ALA A 387 -2.97 -24.90 10.18
N VAL A 388 -2.48 -23.83 9.57
CA VAL A 388 -3.24 -22.58 9.53
C VAL A 388 -4.21 -22.70 8.38
N LEU A 389 -5.50 -22.60 8.68
CA LEU A 389 -6.51 -22.48 7.65
C LEU A 389 -6.11 -21.37 6.67
N TYR A 390 -6.06 -21.73 5.40
CA TYR A 390 -5.81 -20.81 4.30
C TYR A 390 -4.35 -20.32 4.15
N ARG A 391 -3.37 -21.01 4.73
CA ARG A 391 -1.94 -20.72 4.52
C ARG A 391 -1.15 -21.99 4.24
N ASP A 392 -0.14 -21.87 3.37
CA ASP A 392 0.78 -22.96 3.04
C ASP A 392 1.90 -23.15 4.08
N TYR A 393 1.73 -22.54 5.25
CA TYR A 393 2.69 -22.53 6.33
C TYR A 393 1.98 -22.77 7.68
N PRO A 394 2.57 -23.58 8.57
CA PRO A 394 1.96 -23.92 9.85
C PRO A 394 2.10 -22.76 10.86
N ALA A 395 1.33 -22.83 11.94
CA ALA A 395 1.54 -22.02 13.15
C ALA A 395 2.02 -22.93 14.28
N ALA A 396 3.06 -22.52 14.98
CA ALA A 396 3.35 -23.05 16.31
C ALA A 396 2.41 -22.35 17.30
N VAL A 397 1.75 -23.13 18.15
CA VAL A 397 0.89 -22.61 19.23
C VAL A 397 1.40 -23.18 20.53
N LYS A 398 1.58 -22.31 21.53
CA LYS A 398 2.05 -22.70 22.86
C LYS A 398 1.02 -23.60 23.55
N LYS A 399 1.51 -24.63 24.26
CA LYS A 399 0.69 -25.57 25.01
C LYS A 399 1.08 -25.57 26.48
N GLU A 400 0.09 -25.81 27.33
CA GLU A 400 0.31 -25.97 28.78
C GLU A 400 1.03 -27.28 29.11
N ASP A 401 0.84 -28.32 28.29
CA ASP A 401 1.55 -29.58 28.39
C ASP A 401 2.96 -29.47 27.76
N PRO A 402 4.04 -29.61 28.56
CA PRO A 402 5.42 -29.57 28.06
C PRO A 402 5.79 -30.78 27.19
N GLY A 403 4.95 -31.82 27.13
CA GLY A 403 5.17 -33.01 26.29
C GLY A 403 5.01 -32.78 24.79
N HIS A 404 4.40 -31.67 24.36
CA HIS A 404 4.32 -31.32 22.95
C HIS A 404 5.66 -30.78 22.43
N GLU A 405 6.06 -31.24 21.25
CA GLU A 405 7.30 -30.81 20.61
C GLU A 405 7.12 -30.50 19.13
N ILE A 406 7.96 -29.58 18.65
CA ILE A 406 8.05 -29.24 17.23
C ILE A 406 9.48 -29.42 16.76
N ASP A 407 9.65 -30.15 15.66
CA ASP A 407 10.94 -30.36 15.01
C ASP A 407 11.19 -29.28 13.94
N GLY A 408 12.45 -28.83 13.85
CA GLY A 408 12.86 -27.74 12.97
C GLY A 408 14.36 -27.61 12.83
N PHE A 409 14.79 -26.43 12.38
CA PHE A 409 16.19 -26.06 12.30
C PHE A 409 16.48 -24.85 13.18
N LEU A 410 17.51 -24.94 14.00
CA LEU A 410 18.14 -23.80 14.62
C LEU A 410 19.10 -23.16 13.61
N LEU A 411 18.78 -21.95 13.18
CA LEU A 411 19.61 -21.15 12.28
C LEU A 411 20.53 -20.26 13.08
N VAL A 412 21.84 -20.42 12.89
CA VAL A 412 22.84 -19.49 13.42
C VAL A 412 23.18 -18.50 12.32
N LEU A 413 22.46 -17.39 12.29
CA LEU A 413 22.64 -16.35 11.28
C LEU A 413 23.89 -15.53 11.61
N GLU A 414 24.72 -15.25 10.61
CA GLU A 414 26.00 -14.56 10.77
C GLU A 414 25.82 -13.03 10.84
N THR A 415 24.75 -12.51 10.23
CA THR A 415 24.52 -11.07 10.11
C THR A 415 23.08 -10.69 10.45
N LYS A 416 22.90 -9.48 11.01
CA LYS A 416 21.57 -8.89 11.20
C LYS A 416 20.79 -8.73 9.89
N SER A 417 21.48 -8.63 8.75
CA SER A 417 20.86 -8.58 7.41
C SER A 417 20.17 -9.89 7.04
N GLN A 418 20.79 -11.04 7.32
CA GLN A 418 20.16 -12.35 7.13
C GLN A 418 18.90 -12.50 8.00
N ARG A 419 18.95 -12.05 9.26
CA ARG A 419 17.78 -12.03 10.14
C ARG A 419 16.65 -11.17 9.57
N LYS A 420 16.97 -9.95 9.15
CA LYS A 420 15.99 -9.03 8.56
C LYS A 420 15.30 -9.61 7.32
N LYS A 421 16.03 -10.33 6.45
CA LYS A 421 15.43 -10.98 5.27
C LYS A 421 14.38 -12.03 5.64
N LEU A 422 14.61 -12.79 6.71
CA LEU A 422 13.63 -13.76 7.22
C LEU A 422 12.44 -13.05 7.88
N ASP A 423 12.69 -11.97 8.63
CA ASP A 423 11.61 -11.16 9.21
C ASP A 423 10.73 -10.52 8.11
N ASP A 424 11.35 -10.02 7.04
CA ASP A 424 10.66 -9.45 5.88
C ASP A 424 9.89 -10.54 5.08
N PHE A 425 10.41 -11.77 5.05
CA PHE A 425 9.78 -12.91 4.38
C PHE A 425 8.53 -13.38 5.11
N GLU A 426 8.59 -13.51 6.44
CA GLU A 426 7.43 -13.90 7.28
C GLU A 426 6.42 -12.75 7.41
N GLY A 427 6.89 -11.51 7.42
CA GLY A 427 6.07 -10.31 7.46
C GLY A 427 5.36 -10.08 8.80
N GLU A 428 4.38 -9.17 8.80
CA GLU A 428 3.67 -8.73 10.02
C GLU A 428 2.71 -9.80 10.61
N ALA A 429 2.58 -10.97 9.96
CA ALA A 429 1.70 -12.04 10.40
C ALA A 429 2.28 -12.84 11.58
N TYR A 430 3.58 -12.72 11.84
CA TYR A 430 4.31 -13.47 12.86
C TYR A 430 5.10 -12.54 13.77
N THR A 431 5.13 -12.88 15.06
CA THR A 431 5.96 -12.20 16.06
C THR A 431 7.10 -13.13 16.46
N PRO A 432 8.37 -12.67 16.43
CA PRO A 432 9.47 -13.44 16.99
C PRO A 432 9.30 -13.58 18.51
N THR A 433 9.06 -14.81 18.97
CA THR A 433 8.89 -15.15 20.38
C THR A 433 10.13 -15.91 20.89
N PRO A 434 10.66 -15.55 22.07
CA PRO A 434 11.75 -16.31 22.70
C PRO A 434 11.36 -17.76 22.99
N VAL A 435 12.20 -18.70 22.57
CA VAL A 435 12.08 -20.13 22.84
C VAL A 435 13.43 -20.72 23.25
N LEU A 436 13.38 -21.92 23.85
CA LEU A 436 14.56 -22.73 24.12
C LEU A 436 14.57 -23.91 23.15
N ALA A 437 15.59 -23.98 22.29
CA ALA A 437 15.73 -25.05 21.31
C ALA A 437 16.74 -26.10 21.79
N THR A 438 16.32 -27.36 21.82
CA THR A 438 17.15 -28.52 22.16
C THR A 438 17.78 -29.09 20.89
N LEU A 439 19.10 -29.20 20.86
CA LEU A 439 19.87 -29.80 19.76
C LEU A 439 19.96 -31.33 19.90
N GLU A 440 20.38 -32.02 18.85
CA GLU A 440 20.52 -33.49 18.85
C GLU A 440 21.49 -34.03 19.92
N ASP A 441 22.46 -33.22 20.34
CA ASP A 441 23.41 -33.56 21.42
C ASP A 441 22.84 -33.36 22.83
N GLY A 442 21.57 -32.95 22.93
CA GLY A 442 20.86 -32.67 24.18
C GLY A 442 21.16 -31.30 24.78
N SER A 443 22.02 -30.49 24.17
CA SER A 443 22.27 -29.11 24.61
C SER A 443 21.11 -28.19 24.23
N THR A 444 20.86 -27.19 25.06
CA THR A 444 19.80 -26.20 24.82
C THR A 444 20.39 -24.84 24.43
N VAL A 445 19.71 -24.15 23.52
CA VAL A 445 20.12 -22.84 23.00
C VAL A 445 18.94 -21.87 23.04
N ASP A 446 19.16 -20.69 23.62
CA ASP A 446 18.21 -19.59 23.55
C ASP A 446 18.06 -19.10 22.11
N ALA A 447 16.83 -19.14 21.60
CA ALA A 447 16.51 -18.80 20.22
C ALA A 447 15.22 -17.99 20.12
N ASP A 448 14.98 -17.35 18.98
CA ASP A 448 13.67 -16.84 18.63
C ASP A 448 12.94 -17.85 17.75
N MET A 449 11.62 -17.84 17.75
CA MET A 449 10.78 -18.59 16.83
C MET A 449 9.66 -17.69 16.34
N TYR A 450 9.29 -17.78 15.07
CA TYR A 450 8.10 -17.10 14.57
C TYR A 450 6.84 -17.78 15.13
N ASP A 451 6.18 -17.09 16.05
CA ASP A 451 4.92 -17.50 16.66
C ASP A 451 3.81 -16.52 16.20
N ARG A 452 2.56 -16.98 16.18
CA ARG A 452 1.41 -16.19 15.72
C ARG A 452 0.55 -15.78 16.93
N LEU A 453 0.32 -14.47 17.06
CA LEU A 453 -0.47 -13.87 18.16
C LEU A 453 -1.85 -14.52 18.31
N GLU A 454 -2.23 -14.74 19.57
CA GLU A 454 -3.43 -15.43 20.08
C GLU A 454 -4.78 -14.82 19.64
N ASP A 455 -4.80 -13.63 19.02
CA ASP A 455 -6.02 -12.90 18.64
C ASP A 455 -6.82 -13.53 17.46
N TRP A 456 -6.44 -14.73 17.01
CA TRP A 456 -7.11 -15.49 15.94
C TRP A 456 -7.44 -16.94 16.37
N ILE A 457 -7.41 -17.24 17.68
CA ILE A 457 -7.62 -18.58 18.25
C ILE A 457 -9.00 -19.19 17.91
N ASP A 458 -10.00 -18.40 17.51
CA ASP A 458 -11.34 -18.88 17.15
C ASP A 458 -11.40 -19.64 15.80
N LEU A 459 -10.27 -19.96 15.16
CA LEU A 459 -10.21 -20.68 13.87
C LEU A 459 -9.59 -22.08 13.95
N PHE A 460 -9.40 -22.65 15.14
CA PHE A 460 -8.93 -24.04 15.28
C PHE A 460 -10.08 -24.97 15.70
N GLU A 461 -10.85 -25.50 14.75
CA GLU A 461 -11.65 -26.72 14.98
C GLU A 461 -10.87 -27.97 14.54
N GLY A 462 -10.53 -28.78 15.55
CA GLY A 462 -10.31 -30.22 15.57
C GLY A 462 -9.74 -30.93 14.33
N MET A 463 -8.43 -31.18 14.36
CA MET A 463 -7.83 -32.46 13.96
C MET A 463 -6.56 -32.64 14.80
N GLU A 464 -6.59 -33.61 15.74
CA GLU A 464 -5.37 -34.20 16.34
C GLU A 464 -4.53 -34.93 15.29
#